data_AF-A0AA89CDI6-F1
#
_entry.id   AF-A0AA89CDI6-F1
#
_cell.length_a   1.000
_cell.length_b   1.000
_cell.length_c   1.000
_cell.angle_alpha   90.00
_cell.angle_beta   90.00
_cell.angle_gamma   90.00
#
_symmetry.space_group_name_H-M   'P 1'
#
loop_
_entity.id
_entity.type
_entity.pdbx_description
1 polymer ?
#
loop_
_entity_poly.entity_id
_entity_poly.type
_entity_poly.pdbx_seq_one_letter_code
_entity_poly.pdbx_strand_id
1 'polypeptide(L)'
;MKEKLVQEMGHPSSKLKLLFATEAYSMGTDAPNIRRIVHIGPPSSLDTYMQEVGRGGHDGEDCDALLYYNASDIGKKTSHP
;
A
#
# COMPACT_ATOMS: atom_id res chain seq x y z
N MET A 1 -12.38 12.07 -4.15
CA MET A 1 -11.23 11.94 -5.08
C MET A 1 -10.43 10.67 -4.81
N LYS A 2 -9.96 10.41 -3.58
CA LYS A 2 -9.22 9.19 -3.20
C LYS A 2 -9.97 7.88 -3.50
N GLU A 3 -11.23 7.78 -3.05
CA GLU A 3 -12.11 6.61 -3.28
C GLU A 3 -12.24 6.24 -4.75
N LYS A 4 -12.40 7.24 -5.62
CA LYS A 4 -12.55 7.02 -7.06
C LYS A 4 -11.29 6.40 -7.67
N LEU A 5 -10.10 6.82 -7.25
CA LEU A 5 -8.84 6.25 -7.73
C LEU A 5 -8.65 4.80 -7.27
N VAL A 6 -9.02 4.48 -6.03
CA VAL A 6 -8.92 3.11 -5.50
C VAL A 6 -9.94 2.19 -6.17
N GLN A 7 -11.18 2.65 -6.35
CA GLN A 7 -12.20 1.92 -7.11
C GLN A 7 -11.81 1.72 -8.58
N GLU A 8 -11.27 2.76 -9.22
CA GLU A 8 -10.76 2.65 -10.59
C GLU A 8 -9.61 1.66 -10.66
N MET A 9 -8.65 1.68 -9.73
CA MET A 9 -7.58 0.68 -9.68
C MET A 9 -8.13 -0.74 -9.53
N GLY A 10 -9.21 -0.90 -8.75
CA GLY A 10 -9.85 -2.19 -8.54
C GLY A 10 -10.67 -2.71 -9.73
N HIS A 11 -10.90 -1.89 -10.75
CA HIS A 11 -11.73 -2.31 -11.88
C HIS A 11 -10.94 -3.17 -12.88
N PRO A 12 -11.42 -4.36 -13.31
CA PRO A 12 -10.67 -5.25 -14.20
C PRO A 12 -10.22 -4.60 -15.52
N SER A 13 -11.09 -3.77 -16.11
CA SER A 13 -10.80 -3.03 -17.35
C SER A 13 -10.09 -1.69 -17.13
N SER A 14 -9.67 -1.38 -15.91
CA SER A 14 -9.00 -0.12 -15.61
C SER A 14 -7.66 0.01 -16.30
N LYS A 15 -7.37 1.22 -16.77
CA LYS A 15 -6.05 1.62 -17.23
C LYS A 15 -5.14 2.05 -16.06
N LEU A 16 -5.71 2.32 -14.88
CA LEU A 16 -4.95 2.65 -13.68
C LEU A 16 -4.41 1.36 -13.06
N LYS A 17 -3.10 1.12 -13.22
CA LYS A 17 -2.42 -0.09 -12.72
C LYS A 17 -1.45 0.19 -11.57
N LEU A 18 -1.10 1.46 -11.34
CA LEU A 18 -0.14 1.87 -10.32
C LEU A 18 -0.62 3.15 -9.64
N LEU A 19 -0.49 3.21 -8.33
CA LEU A 19 -0.89 4.32 -7.50
C LEU A 19 0.19 4.53 -6.45
N PHE A 20 0.74 5.74 -6.41
CA PHE A 20 1.62 6.16 -5.34
C PHE A 20 0.79 6.78 -4.22
N ALA A 21 1.03 6.32 -3.00
CA ALA A 21 0.27 6.67 -1.82
C ALA A 21 1.23 6.86 -0.64
N THR A 22 0.88 7.77 0.27
CA THR A 22 1.51 7.86 1.59
C THR A 22 0.65 7.12 2.61
N GLU A 23 1.14 6.88 3.84
CA GLU A 23 0.40 6.16 4.91
C GLU A 23 -1.05 6.68 5.06
N ALA A 24 -1.26 8.00 4.96
CA ALA A 24 -2.55 8.69 5.09
C ALA A 24 -3.51 8.55 3.88
N TYR A 25 -3.09 7.88 2.81
CA TYR A 25 -3.95 7.62 1.66
C TYR A 25 -4.88 6.41 1.90
N SER A 26 -4.52 5.55 2.84
CA SER A 26 -5.02 4.19 2.93
C SER A 26 -6.41 4.04 3.59
N MET A 27 -6.86 4.97 4.44
CA MET A 27 -8.11 4.80 5.20
C MET A 27 -9.38 4.71 4.32
N GLY A 28 -10.18 3.65 4.53
CA GLY A 28 -11.60 3.61 4.18
C GLY A 28 -11.96 3.17 2.76
N THR A 29 -11.00 2.68 1.97
CA THR A 29 -11.25 2.24 0.58
C THR A 29 -10.80 0.82 0.35
N ASP A 30 -11.62 0.05 -0.35
CA ASP A 30 -11.41 -1.35 -0.66
C ASP A 30 -11.30 -1.55 -2.18
N ALA A 31 -10.22 -2.19 -2.61
CA ALA A 31 -9.98 -2.61 -3.99
C ALA A 31 -9.52 -4.07 -3.92
N PRO A 32 -10.45 -5.04 -4.08
CA PRO A 32 -10.21 -6.41 -3.65
C PRO A 32 -9.13 -7.12 -4.47
N ASN A 33 -8.85 -6.61 -5.67
CA ASN A 33 -7.93 -7.16 -6.64
C ASN A 33 -6.54 -6.48 -6.66
N ILE A 34 -6.12 -5.83 -5.57
CA ILE A 34 -4.73 -5.38 -5.43
C ILE A 34 -3.81 -6.60 -5.35
N ARG A 35 -2.89 -6.71 -6.32
CA ARG A 35 -1.93 -7.83 -6.46
C ARG A 35 -0.55 -7.57 -5.89
N ARG A 36 -0.21 -6.31 -5.64
CA ARG A 36 1.11 -5.96 -5.14
C ARG A 36 1.05 -4.69 -4.32
N ILE A 37 1.69 -4.74 -3.17
CA ILE A 37 1.93 -3.59 -2.30
C ILE A 37 3.45 -3.43 -2.18
N VAL A 38 3.94 -2.22 -2.45
CA VAL A 38 5.36 -1.91 -2.46
C VAL A 38 5.64 -0.78 -1.48
N HIS A 39 6.44 -1.08 -0.47
CA HIS A 39 6.97 -0.10 0.47
C HIS A 39 8.36 0.34 0.01
N ILE A 40 8.52 1.66 -0.15
CA ILE A 40 9.81 2.30 -0.43
C ILE A 40 10.28 2.96 0.87
N GLY A 41 11.02 2.20 1.65
CA GLY A 41 11.43 2.53 3.01
C GLY A 41 10.64 1.72 4.06
N PRO A 42 11.25 1.52 5.25
CA PRO A 42 10.61 0.81 6.35
C PRO A 42 9.37 1.59 6.84
N PRO A 43 8.24 0.91 7.08
CA PRO A 43 7.08 1.51 7.76
C PRO A 43 7.41 1.97 9.17
N SER A 44 6.56 2.85 9.71
CA SER A 44 6.70 3.39 11.07
C SER A 44 6.67 2.33 12.17
N SER A 45 5.97 1.22 11.94
CA SER A 45 5.92 0.07 12.85
C SER A 45 5.55 -1.22 12.09
N LEU A 46 5.72 -2.37 12.76
CA LEU A 46 5.25 -3.64 12.22
C LEU A 46 3.72 -3.66 12.09
N ASP A 47 2.98 -3.08 13.05
CA ASP A 47 1.53 -3.00 12.98
C ASP A 47 1.06 -2.16 11.79
N THR A 48 1.74 -1.03 11.54
CA THR A 48 1.51 -0.20 10.34
C THR A 48 1.72 -1.03 9.08
N TYR A 49 2.85 -1.74 8.99
CA TYR A 49 3.16 -2.60 7.86
C TYR A 49 2.05 -3.63 7.62
N MET A 50 1.64 -4.34 8.68
CA MET A 50 0.61 -5.38 8.61
C MET A 50 -0.74 -4.82 8.15
N GLN A 51 -1.15 -3.65 8.65
CA GLN A 51 -2.37 -2.98 8.20
C GLN A 51 -2.30 -2.54 6.74
N GLU A 52 -1.14 -2.10 6.28
CA GLU A 52 -0.96 -1.64 4.91
C GLU A 52 -0.94 -2.79 3.91
N VAL A 53 -0.12 -3.83 4.15
CA VAL A 53 -0.05 -5.00 3.26
C VAL A 53 -1.33 -5.83 3.28
N GLY A 54 -2.08 -5.78 4.38
CA GLY A 54 -3.37 -6.46 4.51
C GLY A 54 -4.46 -5.95 3.58
N ARG A 55 -4.19 -4.96 2.73
CA ARG A 55 -5.14 -4.41 1.74
C ARG A 55 -5.14 -5.14 0.40
N GLY A 56 -4.13 -5.97 0.18
CA GLY A 56 -4.00 -6.77 -1.03
C GLY A 56 -4.69 -8.13 -0.88
N GLY A 57 -5.10 -8.73 -2.00
CA GLY A 57 -5.55 -10.12 -2.01
C GLY A 57 -6.90 -10.42 -1.34
N HIS A 58 -7.80 -9.42 -1.19
CA HIS A 58 -9.12 -9.68 -0.59
C HIS A 58 -10.03 -10.57 -1.46
N ASP A 59 -9.71 -10.72 -2.75
CA ASP A 59 -10.38 -11.66 -3.65
C ASP A 59 -9.90 -13.11 -3.50
N GLY A 60 -8.92 -13.37 -2.63
CA GLY A 60 -8.40 -14.72 -2.36
C GLY A 60 -7.31 -15.19 -3.32
N GLU A 61 -6.94 -14.35 -4.31
CA GLU A 61 -5.84 -14.62 -5.22
C GLU A 61 -4.50 -14.15 -4.64
N ASP A 62 -3.40 -14.71 -5.16
CA ASP A 62 -2.05 -14.38 -4.70
C ASP A 62 -1.77 -12.87 -4.74
N CYS A 63 -1.09 -12.37 -3.70
CA CYS A 63 -0.70 -10.98 -3.56
C CYS A 63 0.70 -10.86 -2.95
N ASP A 64 1.54 -10.04 -3.58
CA ASP A 64 2.90 -9.76 -3.11
C ASP A 64 2.94 -8.55 -2.17
N ALA A 65 3.67 -8.68 -1.06
CA ALA A 65 4.09 -7.57 -0.23
C ALA A 65 5.61 -7.40 -0.31
N LEU A 66 6.07 -6.30 -0.90
CA LEU A 66 7.49 -6.03 -1.14
C LEU A 66 7.95 -4.84 -0.31
N LEU A 67 8.97 -5.03 0.53
CA LEU A 67 9.61 -3.97 1.28
C LEU A 67 11.03 -3.73 0.77
N TYR A 68 11.24 -2.59 0.12
CA TYR A 68 12.56 -2.11 -0.28
C TYR A 68 13.08 -1.11 0.73
N TYR A 69 14.28 -1.33 1.26
CA TYR A 69 14.92 -0.41 2.19
C TYR A 69 16.44 -0.45 2.02
N ASN A 70 17.11 0.64 2.37
CA ASN A 70 18.55 0.68 2.54
C ASN A 70 18.91 0.71 4.03
N ALA A 71 20.14 0.32 4.38
CA ALA A 71 20.63 0.41 5.75
C ALA A 71 20.54 1.84 6.32
N SER A 72 20.65 2.87 5.47
CA SER A 72 20.49 4.29 5.83
C SER A 72 19.06 4.70 6.22
N ASP A 73 18.07 3.87 5.93
CA ASP A 73 16.66 4.14 6.24
C ASP A 73 16.29 3.60 7.61
N ILE A 74 17.06 2.62 8.11
CA ILE A 74 16.90 2.03 9.44
C ILE A 74 17.48 2.99 10.50
N GLY A 75 16.67 3.34 11.50
CA GLY A 75 17.08 4.25 12.59
C GLY A 75 16.79 5.73 12.34
N LYS A 76 16.35 6.10 11.13
CA LYS A 76 15.67 7.39 10.92
C LYS A 76 14.28 7.29 11.54
N LYS A 77 14.14 7.70 12.81
CA LYS A 77 12.84 8.16 13.32
C LYS A 77 12.55 9.47 12.60
N THR A 78 11.95 9.41 11.42
CA THR A 78 11.23 10.56 10.89
C THR A 78 9.98 10.70 11.74
N SER A 79 10.13 11.32 12.91
CA SER A 79 9.00 12.02 13.52
C SER A 79 8.58 13.05 12.47
N HIS A 80 7.53 12.74 11.72
CA HIS A 80 6.84 13.78 10.96
C HIS A 80 6.39 14.82 11.99
N PRO A 81 6.83 16.09 11.89
CA PRO A 81 6.28 17.16 12.71
C PRO A 81 4.79 17.36 12.42
#